data_AF-A0A8S4R2P9-F1
#
_entry.id   AF-A0A8S4R2P9-F1
#
_cell.length_a   1.000
_cell.length_b   1.000
_cell.length_c   1.000
_cell.angle_alpha   90.00
_cell.angle_beta   90.00
_cell.angle_gamma   90.00
#
_symmetry.space_group_name_H-M   'P 1'
#
loop_
_entity.id
_entity.type
_entity.pdbx_description
1 polymer ?
#
loop_
_entity_poly.entity_id
_entity_poly.type
_entity_poly.pdbx_seq_one_letter_code
_entity_poly.pdbx_strand_id
1 'polypeptide(L)'
;MVTDALHYSQRLKWRWAGHIARMVDDRWTLRLTSWPGPAGHRKVGRPYARWSDDIVKVAGINWMQIAKDRDRWSSLEEAFTLA
;
A
#
# COMPACT_ATOMS: atom_id res chain seq x y z
N MET A 1 9.25 8.26 25.12
CA MET A 1 9.71 8.00 23.74
C MET A 1 8.68 8.62 22.82
N VAL A 2 9.00 9.74 22.16
CA VAL A 2 8.09 10.34 21.18
C VAL A 2 8.11 9.42 19.97
N THR A 3 7.03 8.68 19.73
CA THR A 3 6.87 7.98 18.45
C THR A 3 6.76 9.01 17.36
N ASP A 4 7.72 8.98 16.44
CA ASP A 4 7.72 9.80 15.25
C ASP A 4 6.39 9.63 14.49
N ALA A 5 5.74 10.76 14.18
CA ALA A 5 4.41 10.75 13.59
C ALA A 5 4.42 10.13 12.18
N LEU A 6 5.53 10.28 11.45
CA LEU A 6 5.70 9.68 10.13
C LEU A 6 5.77 8.15 10.25
N HIS A 7 6.62 7.60 11.12
CA HIS A 7 6.70 6.16 11.36
C HIS A 7 5.35 5.57 11.78
N TYR A 8 4.62 6.25 12.67
CA TYR A 8 3.30 5.80 13.10
C TYR A 8 2.31 5.75 11.93
N SER A 9 2.30 6.80 11.10
CA SER A 9 1.42 6.87 9.91
C SER A 9 1.76 5.80 8.85
N GLN A 10 3.04 5.54 8.60
CA GLN A 10 3.50 4.51 7.68
C GLN A 10 3.09 3.12 8.18
N ARG A 11 3.26 2.85 9.47
CA ARG A 11 2.84 1.57 10.08
C ARG A 11 1.35 1.32 9.92
N LEU A 12 0.52 2.34 10.16
CA LEU A 12 -0.93 2.25 9.93
C LEU A 12 -1.26 2.00 8.46
N LYS A 13 -0.59 2.69 7.54
CA LYS A 13 -0.78 2.49 6.10
C LYS A 13 -0.42 1.07 5.67
N TRP A 14 0.69 0.52 6.15
CA TRP A 14 1.10 -0.86 5.85
C TRP A 14 0.09 -1.90 6.34
N ARG A 15 -0.40 -1.74 7.58
CA ARG A 15 -1.42 -2.62 8.16
C ARG A 15 -2.74 -2.52 7.40
N TRP A 16 -3.14 -1.31 7.02
CA TRP A 16 -4.33 -1.09 6.20
C TRP A 16 -4.22 -1.78 4.85
N ALA A 17 -3.10 -1.63 4.14
CA ALA A 17 -2.86 -2.30 2.87
C ALA A 17 -2.96 -3.84 2.99
N GLY A 18 -2.37 -4.41 4.05
CA GLY A 18 -2.52 -5.82 4.37
C GLY A 18 -3.98 -6.23 4.63
N HIS A 19 -4.73 -5.41 5.36
CA HIS A 19 -6.15 -5.66 5.62
C HIS A 19 -6.97 -5.66 4.32
N ILE A 20 -6.75 -4.67 3.44
CA ILE A 20 -7.41 -4.56 2.13
C ILE A 20 -7.16 -5.80 1.27
N ALA A 21 -5.90 -6.24 1.16
CA ALA A 21 -5.53 -7.40 0.34
C ALA A 21 -6.16 -8.73 0.80
N ARG A 22 -6.57 -8.79 2.07
CA ARG A 22 -7.21 -9.96 2.69
C ARG A 22 -8.73 -9.83 2.80
N MET A 23 -9.32 -8.71 2.41
CA MET A 23 -10.77 -8.61 2.28
C MET A 23 -11.24 -9.54 1.16
N VAL A 24 -12.20 -10.39 1.50
CA VAL A 24 -12.75 -11.42 0.58
C VAL A 24 -13.92 -10.86 -0.23
N ASP A 25 -14.45 -9.69 0.16
CA ASP A 25 -15.59 -9.09 -0.49
C ASP A 25 -15.23 -7.99 -1.50
N ASP A 26 -16.14 -7.82 -2.45
CA ASP A 26 -16.04 -6.85 -3.53
C ASP A 26 -16.48 -5.44 -3.07
N ARG A 27 -16.16 -5.09 -1.82
CA ARG A 27 -16.51 -3.79 -1.25
C ARG A 27 -15.83 -2.68 -2.02
N TRP A 28 -16.48 -1.52 -2.00
CA TRP A 28 -15.95 -0.26 -2.53
C TRP A 28 -14.53 0.03 -2.06
N THR A 29 -14.18 -0.34 -0.82
CA THR A 29 -12.84 -0.16 -0.27
C THR A 29 -11.76 -0.91 -1.05
N LEU A 30 -12.00 -2.17 -1.43
CA LEU A 30 -11.08 -2.94 -2.25
C LEU A 30 -11.03 -2.36 -3.66
N ARG A 31 -12.20 -2.13 -4.28
CA ARG A 31 -12.30 -1.59 -5.64
C ARG A 31 -11.58 -0.26 -5.81
N LEU A 32 -11.77 0.68 -4.88
CA LEU A 32 -11.12 2.00 -4.91
C LEU A 32 -9.60 1.88 -4.72
N THR A 33 -9.13 0.97 -3.86
CA THR A 33 -7.71 0.82 -3.56
C THR A 33 -6.95 0.14 -4.71
N SER A 34 -7.58 -0.82 -5.39
CA SER A 34 -6.99 -1.51 -6.54
C SER A 34 -7.19 -0.78 -7.87
N TRP A 35 -7.93 0.33 -7.89
CA TRP A 35 -8.31 0.99 -9.14
C TRP A 35 -7.09 1.69 -9.80
N PRO A 36 -6.72 1.32 -11.04
CA PRO A 36 -5.58 1.92 -11.73
C PRO A 36 -5.84 3.36 -12.20
N GLY A 37 -7.08 3.83 -12.07
CA GLY A 37 -7.55 5.12 -12.60
C GLY A 37 -8.33 4.96 -13.91
N PRO A 38 -8.83 6.08 -14.46
CA PRO A 38 -9.55 6.08 -15.72
C PRO A 38 -8.60 5.81 -16.90
N ALA A 39 -9.13 5.21 -17.97
CA ALA A 39 -8.38 4.95 -19.19
C ALA A 39 -7.90 6.24 -19.86
N GLY A 40 -6.76 6.17 -20.55
CA GLY A 40 -6.14 7.28 -21.29
C GLY A 40 -4.92 7.88 -20.60
N HIS A 41 -4.37 8.92 -21.21
CA HIS A 41 -3.19 9.64 -20.72
C HIS A 41 -3.60 10.97 -20.10
N ARG A 42 -3.09 11.27 -18.91
CA ARG A 42 -3.23 12.60 -18.28
C ARG A 42 -2.09 13.50 -18.74
N LYS A 43 -2.34 14.81 -18.84
CA LYS A 43 -1.30 15.80 -19.17
C LYS A 43 -0.11 15.68 -18.20
N VAL A 44 1.10 15.75 -18.75
CA VAL A 44 2.36 15.63 -18.00
C VAL A 44 2.53 16.84 -17.09
N GLY A 45 2.74 16.59 -15.79
CA GLY A 45 2.97 17.58 -14.74
C GLY A 45 3.90 17.00 -13.67
N ARG A 46 3.70 17.33 -12.39
CA ARG A 46 4.46 16.71 -11.27
C ARG A 46 4.39 15.17 -11.35
N PRO A 47 5.49 14.43 -11.15
CA PRO A 47 5.47 12.96 -11.13
C PRO A 47 4.41 12.44 -10.16
N TYR A 48 3.58 11.54 -10.67
CA TYR A 48 2.45 11.00 -9.94
C TYR A 48 2.95 9.96 -8.92
N ALA A 49 2.85 10.28 -7.62
CA ALA A 49 2.97 9.27 -6.57
C ALA A 49 1.56 8.76 -6.24
N ARG A 50 1.24 7.54 -6.66
CA ARG A 50 0.05 6.81 -6.20
C ARG A 50 0.21 6.45 -4.74
N TRP A 51 -0.92 6.30 -4.07
CA TRP A 51 -0.95 5.75 -2.72
C TRP A 51 -0.24 4.39 -2.61
N SER A 52 -0.28 3.55 -3.65
CA SER A 52 0.36 2.24 -3.65
C SER A 52 1.85 2.25 -4.02
N ASP A 53 2.41 3.36 -4.50
CA ASP A 53 3.76 3.35 -5.09
C ASP A 53 4.85 3.07 -4.05
N ASP A 54 4.69 3.57 -2.83
CA ASP A 54 5.59 3.24 -1.71
C ASP A 54 5.44 1.77 -1.27
N ILE A 55 4.23 1.23 -1.32
CA ILE A 55 3.98 -0.20 -1.07
C ILE A 55 4.66 -1.05 -2.15
N VAL A 56 4.56 -0.66 -3.41
CA VAL A 56 5.17 -1.34 -4.56
C VAL A 56 6.71 -1.28 -4.47
N LYS A 57 7.29 -0.20 -3.95
CA LYS A 57 8.75 -0.12 -3.72
C LYS A 57 9.26 -1.20 -2.77
N VAL A 58 8.46 -1.59 -1.77
CA VAL A 58 8.87 -2.55 -0.73
C VAL A 58 8.42 -3.99 -1.07
N ALA A 59 7.17 -4.18 -1.46
CA ALA A 59 6.58 -5.49 -1.71
C ALA A 59 6.46 -5.86 -3.21
N GLY A 60 6.82 -4.95 -4.13
CA GLY A 60 6.71 -5.18 -5.57
C GLY A 60 5.29 -5.02 -6.12
N ILE A 61 5.14 -5.20 -7.45
CA ILE A 61 3.87 -4.98 -8.17
C ILE A 61 2.78 -5.95 -7.69
N ASN A 62 3.17 -7.17 -7.27
CA ASN A 62 2.26 -8.20 -6.76
C ASN A 62 2.01 -8.08 -5.25
N TRP A 63 2.15 -6.88 -4.67
CA TRP A 63 1.99 -6.66 -3.23
C TRP A 63 0.66 -7.18 -2.69
N MET A 64 -0.44 -7.11 -3.45
CA MET A 64 -1.75 -7.64 -3.02
C MET A 64 -1.74 -9.16 -2.81
N GLN A 65 -0.92 -9.91 -3.55
CA GLN A 65 -0.77 -11.35 -3.33
C GLN A 65 0.14 -11.61 -2.13
N ILE A 66 1.23 -10.87 -2.01
CA ILE A 66 2.18 -10.97 -0.90
C ILE A 66 1.50 -10.63 0.43
N ALA A 67 0.64 -9.62 0.43
CA ALA A 67 -0.13 -9.19 1.58
C ALA A 67 -1.16 -10.22 2.08
N LYS A 68 -1.50 -11.25 1.29
CA LYS A 68 -2.36 -12.34 1.76
C LYS A 68 -1.65 -13.22 2.77
N ASP A 69 -0.34 -13.40 2.61
CA ASP A 69 0.52 -14.07 3.59
C ASP A 69 0.85 -13.09 4.72
N ARG A 70 0.36 -13.38 5.93
CA ARG A 70 0.52 -12.48 7.09
C ARG A 70 1.98 -12.41 7.54
N ASP A 71 2.70 -13.53 7.52
CA ASP A 71 4.06 -13.60 8.03
C ASP A 71 4.98 -12.86 7.08
N ARG A 72 4.82 -13.11 5.77
CA ARG A 72 5.56 -12.38 4.73
C ARG A 72 5.22 -10.89 4.69
N TRP A 73 3.97 -10.52 4.95
CA TRP A 73 3.59 -9.10 5.02
C TRP A 73 4.18 -8.40 6.25
N SER A 74 4.19 -9.08 7.40
CA SER A 74 4.74 -8.54 8.63
C SER A 74 6.26 -8.37 8.56
N SER A 75 6.98 -9.30 7.91
CA SER A 75 8.44 -9.21 7.77
C SER A 75 8.91 -8.02 6.93
N LEU A 76 8.02 -7.45 6.11
CA LEU A 76 8.30 -6.29 5.25
C LEU A 76 7.90 -4.95 5.91
N GLU A 77 7.22 -4.98 7.06
CA GLU A 77 6.74 -3.75 7.74
C GLU A 77 7.90 -2.84 8.14
N GLU A 78 8.98 -3.41 8.69
CA GLU A 78 10.17 -2.63 9.09
C GLU A 78 10.79 -1.90 7.89
N ALA A 79 10.93 -2.59 6.75
CA ALA A 79 11.46 -2.03 5.52
C ALA A 79 10.58 -0.91 4.95
N PHE A 80 9.27 -0.88 5.26
CA PHE A 80 8.37 0.20 4.85
C PHE A 80 8.39 1.38 5.82
N THR A 81 8.55 1.12 7.13
CA THR A 81 8.54 2.17 8.16
C THR A 81 9.88 2.86 8.37
N LEU A 82 10.97 2.27 7.87
CA LEU A 82 12.34 2.81 7.98
C LEU A 82 12.91 3.27 6.62
N ALA A 83 12.08 3.31 5.57
CA ALA A 83 12.44 3.74 4.23
C ALA A 83 12.51 5.26 4.04
#